data_AF-N6X5B8-F1
#
_entry.id   AF-N6X5B8-F1
#
_cell.length_a   1.000
_cell.length_b   1.000
_cell.length_c   1.000
_cell.angle_alpha   90.00
_cell.angle_beta   90.00
_cell.angle_gamma   90.00
#
_symmetry.space_group_name_H-M   'P 1'
#
loop_
_entity.id
_entity.type
_entity.pdbx_description
1 polymer ?
#
loop_
_entity_poly.entity_id
_entity_poly.type
_entity_poly.pdbx_seq_one_letter_code
_entity_poly.pdbx_strand_id
1 'polypeptide(L)'
;MEDMNLLRLVARPLLAAPFLVDGFSALRSPSEHVDRAHAVVPLVEKLTPGLTIDDEDLRVTTRVLGVVMIGAGTAFALGKAPRTSAAILAGLAAPMAFVNAPVWDAESKEERFETMKELNKRLALVGALAIASMDRVGRPSAAWRRSYSRQHRRALLEARAAGRQSLTQSHTHS
;
A
#
# COMPACT_ATOMS: atom_id res chain seq x y z
N MET A 1 -5.36 -27.17 -6.61
CA MET A 1 -5.49 -25.97 -5.74
C MET A 1 -4.17 -25.19 -5.76
N GLU A 2 -3.53 -25.09 -6.94
CA GLU A 2 -2.09 -24.79 -7.08
C GLU A 2 -1.82 -23.54 -7.95
N ASP A 3 -2.82 -22.98 -8.61
CA ASP A 3 -2.62 -21.84 -9.54
C ASP A 3 -2.68 -20.45 -8.86
N MET A 4 -3.07 -20.41 -7.58
CA MET A 4 -3.44 -19.15 -6.91
C MET A 4 -2.27 -18.40 -6.23
N ASN A 5 -1.03 -18.85 -6.43
CA ASN A 5 0.15 -18.29 -5.76
C ASN A 5 1.29 -17.85 -6.71
N LEU A 6 1.50 -18.50 -7.84
CA LEU A 6 2.60 -18.16 -8.77
C LEU A 6 2.43 -16.78 -9.41
N LEU A 7 1.23 -16.49 -9.94
CA LEU A 7 0.94 -15.18 -10.54
C LEU A 7 1.15 -14.05 -9.54
N ARG A 8 0.79 -14.25 -8.27
CA ARG A 8 0.91 -13.23 -7.22
C ARG A 8 2.33 -13.09 -6.67
N LEU A 9 3.08 -14.20 -6.65
CA LEU A 9 4.50 -14.22 -6.29
C LEU A 9 5.32 -13.37 -7.26
N VAL A 10 4.91 -13.32 -8.53
CA VAL A 10 5.61 -12.55 -9.57
C VAL A 10 5.00 -11.15 -9.76
N ALA A 11 3.67 -11.04 -9.78
CA ALA A 11 2.99 -9.76 -10.04
C ALA A 11 3.23 -8.71 -8.94
N ARG A 12 3.30 -9.11 -7.66
CA ARG A 12 3.51 -8.14 -6.57
C ARG A 12 4.91 -7.51 -6.57
N PRO A 13 6.00 -8.28 -6.69
CA PRO A 13 7.32 -7.70 -6.89
C PRO A 13 7.42 -6.85 -8.14
N LEU A 14 6.82 -7.28 -9.26
CA LEU A 14 6.83 -6.50 -10.50
C LEU A 14 6.07 -5.18 -10.37
N LEU A 15 4.91 -5.18 -9.70
CA LEU A 15 4.17 -3.96 -9.39
C LEU A 15 4.90 -3.09 -8.36
N ALA A 16 5.66 -3.67 -7.43
CA ALA A 16 6.41 -2.93 -6.42
C ALA A 16 7.70 -2.29 -6.97
N ALA A 17 8.32 -2.89 -7.99
CA ALA A 17 9.67 -2.55 -8.46
C ALA A 17 9.83 -1.06 -8.82
N PRO A 18 8.92 -0.41 -9.58
CA PRO A 18 9.04 1.01 -9.90
C PRO A 18 9.09 1.88 -8.63
N PHE A 19 8.27 1.57 -7.63
CA PHE A 19 8.21 2.32 -6.38
C PHE A 19 9.44 2.12 -5.50
N LEU A 20 10.04 0.92 -5.52
CA LEU A 20 11.30 0.67 -4.81
C LEU A 20 12.45 1.47 -5.43
N VAL A 21 12.49 1.56 -6.76
CA VAL A 21 13.48 2.36 -7.49
C VAL A 21 13.28 3.86 -7.20
N ASP A 22 12.04 4.34 -7.30
CA ASP A 22 11.69 5.74 -7.01
C ASP A 22 12.03 6.10 -5.55
N GLY A 23 11.68 5.24 -4.59
CA GLY A 23 12.00 5.46 -3.18
C GLY A 23 13.51 5.41 -2.88
N PHE A 24 14.27 4.53 -3.54
CA PHE A 24 15.73 4.48 -3.39
C PHE A 24 16.40 5.71 -3.99
N SER A 25 15.92 6.19 -5.13
CA SER A 25 16.37 7.44 -5.75
C SER A 25 16.13 8.65 -4.84
N ALA A 26 14.94 8.73 -4.22
CA ALA A 26 14.60 9.77 -3.25
C ALA A 26 15.50 9.76 -1.99
N LEU A 27 16.02 8.60 -1.58
CA LEU A 27 17.00 8.50 -0.48
C LEU A 27 18.43 8.87 -0.90
N ARG A 28 18.84 8.53 -2.12
CA ARG A 28 20.22 8.68 -2.59
C ARG A 28 20.52 10.08 -3.13
N SER A 29 19.54 10.70 -3.78
CA SER A 29 19.65 12.05 -4.35
C SER A 29 18.50 12.95 -3.87
N PRO A 30 18.47 13.33 -2.58
CA PRO A 30 17.41 14.19 -2.06
C PRO A 30 17.39 15.56 -2.74
N SER A 31 18.56 16.10 -3.11
CA SER A 31 18.71 17.41 -3.73
C SER A 31 18.08 17.51 -5.12
N GLU A 32 18.18 16.48 -5.99
CA GLU A 32 17.45 16.46 -7.27
C GLU A 32 15.93 16.30 -7.09
N HIS A 33 15.49 15.78 -5.95
CA HIS A 33 14.08 15.70 -5.60
C HIS A 33 13.56 16.97 -4.92
N VAL A 34 14.43 17.83 -4.37
CA VAL A 34 14.04 19.15 -3.85
C VAL A 34 13.63 20.06 -5.01
N ASP A 35 14.36 20.06 -6.13
CA ASP A 35 13.97 20.82 -7.34
C ASP A 35 12.63 20.35 -7.93
N ARG A 36 12.36 19.04 -7.93
CA ARG A 36 11.03 18.49 -8.32
C ARG A 36 9.96 18.75 -7.26
N ALA A 37 10.33 18.83 -5.98
CA ALA A 37 9.40 19.12 -4.89
C ALA A 37 8.98 20.60 -4.89
N HIS A 38 9.85 21.53 -5.29
CA HIS A 38 9.50 22.94 -5.50
C HIS A 38 8.37 23.15 -6.53
N ALA A 39 8.27 22.29 -7.55
CA ALA A 39 7.16 22.33 -8.50
C ALA A 39 5.79 21.97 -7.87
N VAL A 40 5.79 21.34 -6.70
CA VAL A 40 4.60 20.81 -6.00
C VAL A 40 4.28 21.58 -4.73
N VAL A 41 5.24 22.29 -4.14
CA VAL A 41 5.04 23.22 -3.02
C VAL A 41 3.80 24.09 -3.24
N PRO A 42 3.64 24.80 -4.38
CA PRO A 42 2.46 25.64 -4.58
C PRO A 42 1.14 24.85 -4.72
N LEU A 43 1.18 23.57 -5.11
CA LEU A 43 -0.02 22.72 -5.20
C LEU A 43 -0.42 22.17 -3.81
N VAL A 44 0.57 21.80 -2.99
CA VAL A 44 0.39 21.34 -1.61
C VAL A 44 -0.04 22.50 -0.71
N GLU A 45 0.53 23.68 -0.87
CA GLU A 45 0.11 24.92 -0.21
C GLU A 45 -1.32 25.33 -0.61
N LYS A 46 -1.70 25.14 -1.89
CA LYS A 46 -3.08 25.37 -2.35
C LYS A 46 -4.09 24.40 -1.76
N LEU A 47 -3.71 23.13 -1.61
CA LEU A 47 -4.56 22.09 -1.02
C LEU A 47 -4.58 22.16 0.51
N THR A 48 -3.57 22.78 1.12
CA THR A 48 -3.39 22.87 2.58
C THR A 48 -3.02 24.32 2.97
N PRO A 49 -4.00 25.22 3.04
CA PRO A 49 -3.75 26.62 3.37
C PRO A 49 -3.12 26.75 4.77
N GLY A 50 -1.91 27.32 4.86
CA GLY A 50 -1.19 27.59 6.12
C GLY A 50 0.07 26.74 6.36
N LEU A 51 0.46 25.87 5.43
CA LEU A 51 1.68 25.09 5.52
C LEU A 51 2.82 25.81 4.77
N THR A 52 3.62 26.63 5.45
CA THR A 52 4.89 27.15 4.90
C THR A 52 5.92 26.03 5.00
N ILE A 53 6.38 25.49 3.87
CA ILE A 53 7.37 24.43 3.86
C ILE A 53 8.75 25.04 3.58
N ASP A 54 9.61 25.10 4.60
CA ASP A 54 11.00 25.51 4.44
C ASP A 54 11.79 24.44 3.67
N ASP A 55 12.89 24.82 3.00
CA ASP A 55 13.72 23.89 2.20
C ASP A 55 14.28 22.72 3.03
N GLU A 56 14.49 22.94 4.33
CA GLU A 56 14.89 21.90 5.28
C GLU A 56 13.75 20.90 5.55
N ASP A 57 12.52 21.38 5.69
CA ASP A 57 11.32 20.56 5.87
C ASP A 57 10.97 19.78 4.60
N LEU A 58 11.20 20.36 3.42
CA LEU A 58 11.10 19.68 2.12
C LEU A 58 12.06 18.49 2.03
N ARG A 59 13.32 18.69 2.44
CA ARG A 59 14.33 17.63 2.44
C ARG A 59 13.97 16.49 3.39
N VAL A 60 13.49 16.80 4.59
CA VAL A 60 13.04 15.81 5.56
C VAL A 60 11.81 15.06 5.04
N THR A 61 10.84 15.79 4.47
CA THR A 61 9.61 15.22 3.90
C THR A 61 9.90 14.27 2.75
N THR A 62 10.78 14.65 1.81
CA THR A 62 11.21 13.77 0.70
C THR A 62 11.89 12.51 1.21
N ARG A 63 12.69 12.61 2.28
CA ARG A 63 13.35 11.44 2.88
C ARG A 63 12.35 10.50 3.57
N VAL A 64 11.41 11.06 4.33
CA VAL A 64 10.31 10.30 4.96
C VAL A 64 9.48 9.61 3.89
N LEU A 65 9.13 10.32 2.81
CA LEU A 65 8.41 9.78 1.67
C LEU A 65 9.16 8.60 1.03
N GLY A 66 10.48 8.74 0.80
CA GLY A 66 11.32 7.66 0.29
C GLY A 66 11.34 6.42 1.20
N VAL A 67 11.48 6.62 2.52
CA VAL A 67 11.41 5.52 3.51
C VAL A 67 10.06 4.82 3.48
N VAL A 68 8.96 5.59 3.46
CA VAL A 68 7.59 5.03 3.40
C VAL A 68 7.38 4.27 2.10
N MET A 69 7.84 4.81 0.97
CA MET A 69 7.70 4.17 -0.34
C MET A 69 8.48 2.85 -0.41
N ILE A 70 9.71 2.82 0.11
CA ILE A 70 10.49 1.58 0.22
C ILE A 70 9.81 0.59 1.17
N GLY A 71 9.43 1.03 2.36
CA GLY A 71 8.78 0.18 3.36
C GLY A 71 7.48 -0.43 2.84
N ALA A 72 6.62 0.39 2.24
CA ALA A 72 5.37 -0.05 1.64
C ALA A 72 5.61 -0.93 0.41
N GLY A 73 6.57 -0.59 -0.47
CA GLY A 73 6.96 -1.39 -1.62
C GLY A 73 7.44 -2.79 -1.23
N THR A 74 8.35 -2.88 -0.26
CA THR A 74 8.86 -4.15 0.24
C THR A 74 7.76 -4.96 0.94
N ALA A 75 6.94 -4.31 1.79
CA ALA A 75 5.82 -4.98 2.43
C ALA A 75 4.81 -5.52 1.41
N PHE A 76 4.50 -4.75 0.37
CA PHE A 76 3.63 -5.14 -0.72
C PHE A 76 4.20 -6.34 -1.51
N ALA A 77 5.48 -6.28 -1.89
CA ALA A 77 6.19 -7.35 -2.59
C ALA A 77 6.21 -8.65 -1.78
N LEU A 78 6.50 -8.57 -0.47
CA LEU A 78 6.51 -9.71 0.45
C LEU A 78 5.10 -10.17 0.86
N GLY A 79 4.05 -9.48 0.42
CA GLY A 79 2.67 -9.81 0.77
C GLY A 79 2.30 -9.54 2.24
N LYS A 80 3.05 -8.70 2.95
CA LYS A 80 2.77 -8.22 4.31
C LYS A 80 1.81 -7.03 4.23
N ALA A 81 0.63 -7.17 4.85
CA ALA A 81 -0.45 -6.17 4.83
C ALA A 81 -0.71 -5.54 3.43
N PRO A 82 -0.86 -6.36 2.37
CA PRO A 82 -0.73 -5.92 0.99
C PRO A 82 -1.77 -4.87 0.57
N ARG A 83 -2.93 -4.84 1.21
CA ARG A 83 -3.98 -3.86 0.95
C ARG A 83 -3.59 -2.46 1.45
N THR A 84 -3.06 -2.40 2.66
CA THR A 84 -2.57 -1.17 3.28
C THR A 84 -1.36 -0.65 2.51
N SER A 85 -0.42 -1.54 2.19
CA SER A 85 0.76 -1.16 1.41
C SER A 85 0.39 -0.65 0.01
N ALA A 86 -0.55 -1.31 -0.68
CA ALA A 86 -1.05 -0.84 -1.97
C ALA A 86 -1.79 0.51 -1.88
N ALA A 87 -2.60 0.72 -0.83
CA ALA A 87 -3.28 1.99 -0.60
C ALA A 87 -2.29 3.13 -0.35
N ILE A 88 -1.26 2.89 0.47
CA ILE A 88 -0.19 3.86 0.73
C ILE A 88 0.53 4.18 -0.58
N LEU A 89 0.99 3.16 -1.32
CA LEU A 89 1.69 3.37 -2.58
C LEU A 89 0.83 4.12 -3.59
N ALA A 90 -0.46 3.79 -3.74
CA ALA A 90 -1.37 4.50 -4.64
C ALA A 90 -1.55 5.96 -4.23
N GLY A 91 -1.74 6.22 -2.93
CA GLY A 91 -1.92 7.57 -2.40
C GLY A 91 -0.68 8.45 -2.57
N LEU A 92 0.52 7.88 -2.45
CA LEU A 92 1.77 8.59 -2.68
C LEU A 92 2.09 8.77 -4.17
N ALA A 93 1.82 7.75 -4.98
CA ALA A 93 2.15 7.75 -6.41
C ALA A 93 1.20 8.63 -7.24
N ALA A 94 -0.06 8.79 -6.81
CA ALA A 94 -1.03 9.63 -7.50
C ALA A 94 -0.58 11.09 -7.68
N PRO A 95 -0.22 11.84 -6.61
CA PRO A 95 0.31 13.19 -6.77
C PRO A 95 1.67 13.18 -7.48
N MET A 96 2.55 12.22 -7.17
CA MET A 96 3.88 12.14 -7.79
C MET A 96 3.84 11.91 -9.31
N ALA A 97 2.78 11.28 -9.84
CA ALA A 97 2.61 11.08 -11.28
C ALA A 97 2.54 12.43 -12.03
N PHE A 98 1.84 13.39 -11.44
CA PHE A 98 1.69 14.75 -11.95
C PHE A 98 2.96 15.58 -11.82
N VAL A 99 3.71 15.37 -10.74
CA VAL A 99 5.01 16.01 -10.50
C VAL A 99 6.07 15.55 -11.48
N ASN A 100 6.12 14.24 -11.74
CA ASN A 100 7.15 13.65 -12.60
C ASN A 100 6.81 13.76 -14.10
N ALA A 101 5.57 14.09 -14.45
CA ALA A 101 5.12 14.30 -15.82
C ALA A 101 4.23 15.56 -15.91
N PRO A 102 4.81 16.77 -15.76
CA PRO A 102 4.07 18.02 -15.79
C PRO A 102 3.68 18.38 -17.23
N VAL A 103 2.55 17.85 -17.68
CA VAL A 103 2.02 18.06 -19.04
C VAL A 103 1.79 19.54 -19.37
N TRP A 104 1.57 20.37 -18.34
CA TRP A 104 1.33 21.81 -18.45
C TRP A 104 2.59 22.61 -18.79
N ASP A 105 3.79 22.09 -18.55
CA ASP A 105 5.05 22.79 -18.83
C ASP A 105 5.60 22.50 -20.24
N ALA A 106 4.97 21.58 -20.98
CA ALA A 106 5.43 21.20 -22.32
C ALA A 106 5.24 22.34 -23.35
N GLU A 107 6.31 22.69 -24.05
CA GLU A 107 6.32 23.80 -25.01
C GLU A 107 5.94 23.36 -26.43
N SER A 108 6.12 22.07 -26.76
CA SER A 108 5.82 21.50 -28.08
C SER A 108 4.75 20.40 -28.04
N LYS A 109 4.12 20.11 -29.19
CA LYS A 109 3.13 19.03 -29.31
C LYS A 109 3.74 17.65 -29.06
N GLU A 110 4.92 17.40 -29.61
CA GLU A 110 5.70 16.18 -29.39
C GLU A 110 6.07 15.99 -27.91
N GLU A 111 6.60 17.03 -27.25
CA GLU A 111 6.94 16.97 -25.82
C GLU A 111 5.70 16.72 -24.95
N ARG A 112 4.59 17.39 -25.27
CA ARG A 112 3.33 17.17 -24.56
C ARG A 112 2.83 15.74 -24.73
N PHE A 113 2.97 15.17 -25.92
CA PHE A 113 2.56 13.80 -26.20
C PHE A 113 3.41 12.77 -25.42
N GLU A 114 4.73 12.93 -25.39
CA GLU A 114 5.60 12.06 -24.61
C GLU A 114 5.38 12.21 -23.10
N THR A 115 5.17 13.44 -22.61
CA THR A 115 4.83 13.69 -21.20
C THR A 115 3.48 13.06 -20.82
N MET A 116 2.47 13.18 -21.69
CA MET A 116 1.17 12.51 -21.50
C MET A 116 1.28 10.99 -21.48
N LYS A 117 2.12 10.40 -22.35
CA LYS A 117 2.37 8.95 -22.32
C LYS A 117 2.98 8.53 -20.99
N GLU A 118 3.96 9.26 -20.49
CA GLU A 118 4.60 8.97 -19.21
C GLU A 118 3.62 9.12 -18.04
N LEU A 119 2.83 10.20 -18.02
CA LEU A 119 1.76 10.40 -17.05
C LEU A 119 0.76 9.23 -17.06
N ASN A 120 0.31 8.81 -18.25
CA ASN A 120 -0.63 7.70 -18.40
C ASN A 120 -0.07 6.37 -17.88
N LYS A 121 1.22 6.08 -18.11
CA LYS A 121 1.86 4.88 -17.56
C LYS A 121 1.86 4.90 -16.03
N ARG A 122 2.18 6.05 -15.43
CA ARG A 122 2.18 6.23 -13.97
C ARG A 122 0.78 6.10 -13.39
N LEU A 123 -0.22 6.72 -14.02
CA LEU A 123 -1.62 6.60 -13.60
C LEU A 123 -2.15 5.17 -13.76
N ALA A 124 -1.72 4.43 -14.77
CA ALA A 124 -2.05 3.01 -14.90
C ALA A 124 -1.52 2.19 -13.72
N LEU A 125 -0.29 2.46 -13.27
CA LEU A 125 0.28 1.83 -12.07
C LEU A 125 -0.48 2.21 -10.79
N VAL A 126 -0.85 3.49 -10.64
CA VAL A 126 -1.71 3.96 -9.54
C VAL A 126 -3.05 3.23 -9.54
N GLY A 127 -3.69 3.10 -10.71
CA GLY A 127 -4.94 2.37 -10.87
C GLY A 127 -4.80 0.89 -10.49
N ALA A 128 -3.72 0.24 -10.92
CA ALA A 128 -3.42 -1.13 -10.54
C ALA A 128 -3.26 -1.30 -9.02
N LEU A 129 -2.56 -0.37 -8.35
CA LEU A 129 -2.43 -0.36 -6.90
C LEU A 129 -3.75 -0.07 -6.18
N ALA A 130 -4.58 0.83 -6.71
CA ALA A 130 -5.91 1.11 -6.17
C ALA A 130 -6.78 -0.15 -6.20
N ILE A 131 -6.78 -0.88 -7.31
CA ILE A 131 -7.45 -2.20 -7.40
C ILE A 131 -6.85 -3.18 -6.40
N ALA A 132 -5.52 -3.27 -6.31
CA ALA A 132 -4.83 -4.16 -5.36
C ALA A 132 -5.12 -3.84 -3.89
N SER A 133 -5.42 -2.57 -3.57
CA SER A 133 -5.85 -2.17 -2.22
C SER A 133 -7.22 -2.75 -1.85
N MET A 134 -8.09 -2.93 -2.85
CA MET A 134 -9.44 -3.44 -2.68
C MET A 134 -9.52 -4.98 -2.73
N ASP A 135 -8.51 -5.67 -3.25
CA ASP A 135 -8.53 -7.14 -3.39
C ASP A 135 -8.61 -7.85 -2.02
N ARG A 136 -9.61 -8.74 -1.87
CA ARG A 136 -9.88 -9.53 -0.66
C ARG A 136 -9.23 -10.91 -0.64
N VAL A 137 -8.46 -11.29 -1.68
CA VAL A 137 -7.50 -12.42 -1.73
C VAL A 137 -7.95 -13.69 -0.97
N GLY A 138 -9.24 -14.05 -1.01
CA GLY A 138 -9.81 -15.25 -0.37
C GLY A 138 -9.51 -15.47 1.13
N ARG A 139 -8.82 -14.54 1.83
CA ARG A 139 -8.46 -14.70 3.24
C ARG A 139 -9.55 -14.08 4.10
N PRO A 140 -10.08 -14.82 5.09
CA PRO A 140 -11.07 -14.27 5.98
C PRO A 140 -10.52 -13.02 6.68
N SER A 141 -11.37 -12.00 6.83
CA SER A 141 -10.96 -10.74 7.44
C SER A 141 -10.39 -10.96 8.84
N ALA A 142 -9.56 -10.06 9.35
CA ALA A 142 -9.09 -10.14 10.74
C ALA A 142 -10.26 -10.16 11.75
N ALA A 143 -11.37 -9.49 11.40
CA ALA A 143 -12.63 -9.57 12.12
C ALA A 143 -13.23 -10.99 12.09
N TRP A 144 -13.23 -11.65 10.92
CA TRP A 144 -13.65 -13.05 10.78
C TRP A 144 -12.75 -14.01 11.55
N ARG A 145 -11.43 -13.82 11.54
CA ARG A 145 -10.51 -14.64 12.37
C ARG A 145 -10.78 -14.45 13.86
N ARG A 146 -11.08 -13.22 14.29
CA ARG A 146 -11.47 -12.91 15.68
C ARG A 146 -12.82 -13.53 16.05
N SER A 147 -13.83 -13.44 15.19
CA SER A 147 -15.15 -14.04 15.45
C SER A 147 -15.09 -15.56 15.43
N TYR A 148 -14.34 -16.14 14.48
CA TYR A 148 -14.10 -17.58 14.39
C TYR A 148 -13.38 -18.12 15.64
N SER A 149 -12.32 -17.46 16.11
CA SER A 149 -11.64 -17.84 17.36
C SER A 149 -12.56 -17.77 18.58
N ARG A 150 -13.43 -16.75 18.66
CA ARG A 150 -14.43 -16.62 19.74
C ARG A 150 -15.47 -17.73 19.69
N GLN A 151 -15.99 -18.06 18.50
CA GLN A 151 -16.96 -19.13 18.30
C GLN A 151 -16.34 -20.51 18.59
N HIS A 152 -15.13 -20.75 18.09
CA HIS A 152 -14.39 -22.00 18.33
C HIS A 152 -14.10 -22.21 19.82
N ARG A 153 -13.75 -21.14 20.54
CA ARG A 153 -13.54 -21.18 22.00
C ARG A 153 -14.82 -21.47 22.77
N ARG A 154 -15.98 -20.96 22.33
CA ARG A 154 -17.29 -21.28 22.93
C ARG A 154 -17.66 -22.75 22.70
N ALA A 155 -17.51 -23.23 21.46
CA ALA A 155 -17.78 -24.63 21.12
C ALA A 155 -16.91 -25.61 21.94
N LEU A 156 -15.62 -25.28 22.16
CA LEU A 156 -14.72 -26.07 23.02
C LEU A 156 -15.17 -26.10 24.49
N LEU A 157 -15.68 -24.99 25.02
CA LEU A 157 -16.18 -24.90 26.39
C LEU A 157 -17.49 -25.69 26.56
N GLU A 158 -18.40 -25.58 25.59
CA GLU A 158 -19.66 -26.33 25.56
C GLU A 158 -19.39 -27.84 25.45
N ALA A 159 -18.48 -28.27 24.56
CA ALA A 159 -18.08 -29.68 24.46
C ALA A 159 -17.44 -30.20 25.76
N ARG A 160 -16.62 -29.40 26.45
CA ARG A 160 -16.04 -29.75 27.76
C ARG A 160 -17.06 -29.80 28.89
N ALA A 161 -18.14 -29.01 28.82
CA ALA A 161 -19.22 -29.05 29.79
C ALA A 161 -20.10 -30.30 29.59
N ALA A 162 -20.45 -30.61 28.33
CA ALA A 162 -21.20 -31.82 27.98
C ALA A 162 -20.45 -33.10 28.38
N GLY A 163 -19.13 -33.17 28.12
CA GLY A 163 -18.30 -34.32 28.51
C GLY A 163 -18.14 -34.48 30.04
N ARG A 164 -18.27 -33.40 30.82
CA ARG A 164 -18.26 -33.48 32.29
C ARG A 164 -19.58 -34.02 32.85
N GLN A 165 -20.70 -33.68 32.21
CA GLN A 165 -22.02 -34.15 32.61
C GLN A 165 -22.19 -35.65 32.35
N SER A 166 -21.69 -36.16 31.21
CA SER A 166 -21.73 -37.59 30.91
C SER A 166 -20.91 -38.44 31.87
N LEU A 167 -19.73 -37.97 32.30
CA LEU A 167 -18.90 -38.64 33.32
C LEU A 167 -19.55 -38.65 34.72
N THR A 168 -20.37 -37.65 35.03
CA THR A 168 -21.06 -37.59 36.32
C THR A 168 -22.25 -38.54 36.33
N GLN A 169 -22.99 -38.67 35.22
CA GLN A 169 -24.12 -39.59 35.08
C GLN A 169 -23.71 -41.08 35.05
N SER A 170 -22.52 -41.39 34.52
CA SER A 170 -22.00 -42.78 34.55
C SER A 170 -21.65 -43.25 35.96
N HIS A 171 -21.26 -42.34 36.85
CA HIS A 171 -20.91 -42.68 38.24
C HIS A 171 -22.13 -42.82 39.16
N THR A 172 -23.30 -42.28 38.79
CA THR A 172 -24.53 -42.36 39.60
C THR A 172 -25.36 -43.63 39.34
N HIS A 173 -24.97 -44.46 38.36
CA HIS A 173 -25.70 -45.68 37.95
C HIS A 173 -24.94 -47.00 38.22
N SER A 174 -23.82 -46.95 38.97
CA SER A 174 -23.15 -48.13 39.54
C SER A 174 -23.41 -48.22 41.03
#